data_AF-A0A1I1QVZ5-F1
#
_entry.id   AF-A0A1I1QVZ5-F1
#
_cell.length_a   1.000
_cell.length_b   1.000
_cell.length_c   1.000
_cell.angle_alpha   90.00
_cell.angle_beta   90.00
_cell.angle_gamma   90.00
#
_symmetry.space_group_name_H-M   'P 1'
#
loop_
_entity.id
_entity.type
_entity.pdbx_description
1 polymer ?
#
loop_
_entity_poly.entity_id
_entity_poly.type
_entity_poly.pdbx_seq_one_letter_code
_entity_poly.pdbx_strand_id
1 'polypeptide(L)'
;MKLLRHGPKGSEKPALLDALDHVEGYCVVNDVSERSFQSERGGQWTKGKSHDTFGPIGPWLVTRDEVADPQNVGLWLDVDGVRRQTGNTNTMIFSVAFLVSYISQFMTLEPGDVIATGTPPGVGMGIKPEPVFLRVGQIITLGIDGLGSQRQTTIAAGE
;
A
#
# COMPACT_ATOMS: atom_id res chain seq x y z
N MET A 1 -12.62 -7.39 -14.06
CA MET A 1 -12.88 -8.74 -13.52
C MET A 1 -13.67 -8.65 -12.20
N LYS A 2 -14.70 -9.49 -12.02
CA LYS A 2 -15.53 -9.54 -10.81
C LYS A 2 -15.51 -10.97 -10.27
N LEU A 3 -14.85 -11.23 -9.14
CA LEU A 3 -14.85 -12.55 -8.49
C LEU A 3 -16.13 -12.71 -7.67
N LEU A 4 -17.28 -12.77 -8.33
CA LEU A 4 -18.55 -13.04 -7.65
C LEU A 4 -18.72 -14.52 -7.40
N ARG A 5 -18.82 -14.93 -6.14
CA ARG A 5 -19.38 -16.24 -5.76
C ARG A 5 -20.22 -16.08 -4.49
N HIS A 6 -21.54 -16.08 -4.63
CA HIS A 6 -22.45 -16.25 -3.49
C HIS A 6 -22.48 -17.72 -3.08
N GLY A 7 -21.70 -18.07 -2.06
CA GLY A 7 -21.90 -19.30 -1.31
C GLY A 7 -22.86 -19.06 -0.14
N PRO A 8 -23.59 -20.08 0.36
CA PRO A 8 -24.34 -19.93 1.60
C PRO A 8 -23.41 -19.48 2.74
N LYS A 9 -23.94 -18.61 3.61
CA LYS A 9 -23.25 -18.03 4.77
C LYS A 9 -22.48 -19.12 5.53
N GLY A 10 -21.14 -19.02 5.55
CA GLY A 10 -20.26 -19.99 6.23
C GLY A 10 -19.50 -20.99 5.34
N SER A 11 -19.59 -20.87 4.01
CA SER A 11 -18.93 -21.80 3.05
C SER A 11 -18.04 -21.14 1.98
N GLU A 12 -17.79 -19.83 2.07
CA GLU A 12 -17.02 -19.07 1.08
C GLU A 12 -15.52 -19.38 1.16
N LYS A 13 -15.02 -20.25 0.27
CA LYS A 13 -13.59 -20.57 0.14
C LYS A 13 -13.00 -20.66 -1.29
N PRO A 14 -13.77 -20.73 -2.41
CA PRO A 14 -13.15 -20.81 -3.75
C PRO A 14 -12.63 -19.49 -4.35
N ALA A 15 -13.12 -18.30 -3.94
CA ALA A 15 -12.73 -17.02 -4.57
C ALA A 15 -11.30 -16.56 -4.24
N LEU A 16 -10.70 -17.10 -3.16
CA LEU A 16 -9.31 -16.82 -2.77
C LEU A 16 -8.30 -17.57 -3.65
N LEU A 17 -8.66 -18.77 -4.14
CA LEU A 17 -7.72 -19.66 -4.84
C LEU A 17 -7.32 -19.09 -6.21
N ASP A 18 -8.25 -18.43 -6.91
CA ASP A 18 -8.01 -17.86 -8.25
C ASP A 18 -7.59 -16.38 -8.18
N ALA A 19 -7.65 -15.73 -7.01
CA ALA A 19 -7.50 -14.27 -6.92
C ALA A 19 -6.14 -13.77 -7.42
N LEU A 20 -5.07 -14.53 -7.17
CA LEU A 20 -3.73 -14.19 -7.64
C LEU A 20 -3.55 -14.45 -9.15
N ASP A 21 -4.44 -15.19 -9.82
CA ASP A 21 -4.43 -15.34 -11.28
C ASP A 21 -4.85 -14.08 -12.03
N HIS A 22 -5.37 -13.10 -11.28
CA HIS A 22 -5.76 -11.78 -11.80
C HIS A 22 -4.79 -10.68 -11.41
N VAL A 23 -3.64 -11.02 -10.84
CA VAL A 23 -2.57 -10.08 -10.49
C VAL A 23 -1.45 -10.20 -11.53
N GLU A 24 -1.17 -9.12 -12.24
CA GLU A 24 -0.07 -9.07 -13.21
C GLU A 24 1.29 -9.02 -12.51
N GLY A 25 1.38 -8.28 -11.41
CA GLY A 25 2.62 -8.09 -10.69
C GLY A 25 2.51 -7.22 -9.46
N TYR A 26 3.67 -6.91 -8.89
CA TYR A 26 3.84 -6.20 -7.64
C TYR A 26 4.83 -5.05 -7.81
N CYS A 27 4.60 -3.94 -7.13
CA CYS A 27 5.49 -2.78 -7.14
C CYS A 27 5.46 -2.08 -5.78
N VAL A 28 6.48 -1.25 -5.52
CA VAL A 28 6.48 -0.42 -4.30
C VAL A 28 5.51 0.75 -4.49
N VAL A 29 4.70 1.02 -3.47
CA VAL A 29 3.80 2.17 -3.40
C VAL A 29 4.05 2.91 -2.10
N ASN A 30 4.21 4.23 -2.17
CA ASN A 30 4.24 5.09 -0.99
C ASN A 30 2.91 5.85 -0.87
N ASP A 31 2.03 5.42 0.04
CA ASP A 31 0.72 6.05 0.29
C ASP A 31 0.86 7.27 1.22
N VAL A 32 1.33 8.38 0.66
CA VAL A 32 1.57 9.63 1.39
C VAL A 32 0.25 10.21 1.87
N SER A 33 0.23 10.67 3.12
CA SER A 33 -1.02 11.12 3.76
C SER A 33 -0.83 12.42 4.52
N GLU A 34 -1.60 13.44 4.15
CA GLU A 34 -1.77 14.64 4.96
C GLU A 34 -2.89 14.37 5.97
N ARG A 35 -2.51 14.35 7.25
CA ARG A 35 -3.35 13.81 8.33
C ARG A 35 -4.42 14.78 8.81
N SER A 36 -4.17 16.09 8.74
CA SER A 36 -5.17 17.08 9.15
C SER A 36 -6.36 17.06 8.18
N PHE A 37 -6.10 16.97 6.88
CA PHE A 37 -7.12 16.90 5.85
C PHE A 37 -7.84 15.59 6.02
N GLN A 38 -7.14 14.45 6.09
CA GLN A 38 -7.74 13.14 6.25
C GLN A 38 -8.76 13.08 7.40
N SER A 39 -8.38 13.57 8.59
CA SER A 39 -9.13 13.38 9.84
C SER A 39 -10.04 14.55 10.22
N GLU A 40 -9.65 15.79 9.94
CA GLU A 40 -10.32 16.98 10.49
C GLU A 40 -11.33 17.61 9.52
N ARG A 41 -11.23 17.33 8.21
CA ARG A 41 -12.09 17.95 7.20
C ARG A 41 -13.37 17.19 6.86
N GLY A 42 -13.73 16.15 7.64
CA GLY A 42 -14.95 15.36 7.48
C GLY A 42 -15.05 14.58 6.16
N GLY A 43 -15.96 13.60 6.05
CA GLY A 43 -16.12 12.78 4.84
C GLY A 43 -14.98 11.77 4.60
N GLN A 44 -14.74 11.40 3.33
CA GLN A 44 -13.85 10.27 2.95
C GLN A 44 -12.35 10.60 3.07
N TRP A 45 -11.51 9.58 3.26
CA TRP A 45 -10.05 9.76 3.45
C TRP A 45 -9.30 10.23 2.21
N THR A 46 -9.90 10.11 1.01
CA THR A 46 -9.31 10.47 -0.28
C THR A 46 -8.67 11.86 -0.29
N LYS A 47 -9.32 12.85 0.33
CA LYS A 47 -8.81 14.23 0.43
C LYS A 47 -7.43 14.38 1.09
N GLY A 48 -7.03 13.44 1.96
CA GLY A 48 -5.71 13.44 2.60
C GLY A 48 -4.65 12.66 1.82
N LYS A 49 -5.04 11.92 0.77
CA LYS A 49 -4.20 10.92 0.09
C LYS A 49 -4.04 11.16 -1.41
N SER A 50 -4.67 12.20 -1.95
CA SER A 50 -4.79 12.40 -3.39
C SER A 50 -4.25 13.76 -3.86
N HIS A 51 -3.33 14.37 -3.11
CA HIS A 51 -2.60 15.52 -3.63
C HIS A 51 -1.61 15.09 -4.72
N ASP A 52 -1.22 16.05 -5.55
CA ASP A 52 -0.12 15.85 -6.49
C ASP A 52 1.09 15.27 -5.75
N THR A 53 1.74 14.28 -6.36
CA THR A 53 2.88 13.52 -5.82
C THR A 53 2.59 12.51 -4.68
N PHE A 54 1.35 12.38 -4.18
CA PHE A 54 1.07 11.55 -2.98
C PHE A 54 0.96 10.03 -3.20
N GLY A 55 1.02 9.57 -4.46
CA GLY A 55 1.08 8.14 -4.78
C GLY A 55 2.27 7.78 -5.66
N PRO A 56 3.53 7.89 -5.19
CA PRO A 56 4.68 7.34 -5.92
C PRO A 56 4.56 5.83 -6.06
N ILE A 57 4.67 5.35 -7.30
CA ILE A 57 4.60 3.93 -7.69
C ILE A 57 5.88 3.59 -8.48
N GLY A 58 6.44 2.40 -8.27
CA GLY A 58 7.63 1.91 -8.97
C GLY A 58 8.73 1.49 -8.00
N PRO A 59 10.01 1.39 -8.41
CA PRO A 59 10.58 1.90 -9.66
C PRO A 59 10.18 1.10 -10.92
N TRP A 60 9.68 -0.12 -10.75
CA TRP A 60 9.15 -0.95 -11.83
C TRP A 60 8.03 -1.87 -11.29
N LEU A 61 7.32 -2.52 -12.21
CA LEU A 61 6.43 -3.63 -11.92
C LEU A 61 7.25 -4.92 -12.02
N VAL A 62 7.27 -5.73 -10.97
CA VAL A 62 7.82 -7.09 -10.97
C VAL A 62 6.68 -8.04 -11.26
N THR A 63 6.83 -8.94 -12.24
CA THR A 63 5.73 -9.82 -12.62
C THR A 63 5.45 -10.83 -11.52
N ARG A 64 4.21 -11.33 -11.49
CA ARG A 64 3.76 -12.24 -10.44
C ARG A 64 4.65 -13.48 -10.27
N ASP A 65 5.13 -14.04 -11.38
CA ASP A 65 5.99 -15.24 -11.39
C ASP A 65 7.39 -15.01 -10.81
N GLU A 66 7.87 -13.77 -10.76
CA GLU A 66 9.13 -13.40 -10.11
C GLU A 66 8.99 -13.21 -8.58
N VAL A 67 7.77 -13.19 -8.05
CA VAL A 67 7.48 -13.07 -6.60
C VAL A 67 6.92 -14.38 -6.06
N ALA A 68 7.80 -15.23 -5.53
CA ALA A 68 7.46 -16.58 -5.10
C ALA A 68 6.32 -16.66 -4.06
N ASP A 69 6.30 -15.73 -3.08
CA ASP A 69 5.25 -15.61 -2.09
C ASP A 69 4.96 -14.13 -1.79
N PRO A 70 3.92 -13.52 -2.39
CA PRO A 70 3.58 -12.12 -2.13
C PRO A 70 3.11 -11.88 -0.68
N GLN A 71 2.77 -12.96 0.05
CA GLN A 71 2.37 -12.91 1.45
C GLN A 71 3.56 -13.03 2.40
N ASN A 72 4.80 -13.09 1.93
CA ASN A 72 5.98 -13.17 2.79
C ASN A 72 7.17 -12.36 2.25
N VAL A 73 6.99 -11.06 2.10
CA VAL A 73 8.00 -10.12 1.56
C VAL A 73 8.31 -9.03 2.58
N GLY A 74 9.59 -8.80 2.84
CA GLY A 74 10.06 -7.76 3.75
C GLY A 74 9.96 -6.36 3.12
N LEU A 75 9.66 -5.36 3.95
CA LEU A 75 9.59 -3.96 3.55
C LEU A 75 10.10 -3.02 4.62
N TRP A 76 10.61 -1.87 4.19
CA TRP A 76 11.19 -0.87 5.06
C TRP A 76 11.00 0.56 4.53
N LEU A 77 11.08 1.53 5.44
CA LEU A 77 11.11 2.95 5.12
C LEU A 77 11.97 3.71 6.14
N ASP A 78 12.85 4.56 5.62
CA ASP A 78 13.70 5.47 6.36
C ASP A 78 13.36 6.92 5.98
N VAL A 79 13.53 7.83 6.94
CA VAL A 79 13.49 9.29 6.71
C VAL A 79 14.80 9.87 7.22
N ASP A 80 15.56 10.52 6.34
CA ASP A 80 16.92 11.00 6.59
C ASP A 80 17.84 9.92 7.16
N GLY A 81 17.74 8.70 6.63
CA GLY A 81 18.50 7.52 7.09
C GLY A 81 18.04 6.95 8.43
N VAL A 82 17.01 7.51 9.06
CA VAL A 82 16.44 6.98 10.31
C VAL A 82 15.28 6.04 9.98
N ARG A 83 15.42 4.77 10.36
CA ARG A 83 14.37 3.76 10.22
C ARG A 83 13.08 4.19 10.89
N ARG A 84 12.01 4.31 10.09
CA ARG A 84 10.64 4.60 10.55
C ARG A 84 9.76 3.36 10.51
N GLN A 85 9.88 2.55 9.47
CA GLN A 85 9.05 1.37 9.30
C GLN A 85 9.89 0.16 8.92
N THR A 86 9.62 -0.96 9.57
CA THR A 86 10.08 -2.29 9.18
C THR A 86 8.85 -3.20 9.25
N GLY A 87 8.62 -4.00 8.23
CA GLY A 87 7.48 -4.92 8.20
C GLY A 87 7.72 -6.10 7.28
N ASN A 88 6.76 -7.01 7.30
CA ASN A 88 6.67 -8.11 6.35
C ASN A 88 5.19 -8.33 6.01
N THR A 89 4.90 -8.63 4.74
CA THR A 89 3.53 -8.89 4.29
C THR A 89 2.88 -10.05 5.03
N ASN A 90 3.63 -10.99 5.62
CA ASN A 90 3.10 -12.11 6.43
C ASN A 90 2.34 -11.66 7.69
N THR A 91 2.51 -10.40 8.11
CA THR A 91 1.79 -9.79 9.24
C THR A 91 0.51 -9.04 8.82
N MET A 92 0.19 -8.99 7.54
CA MET A 92 -1.04 -8.35 7.06
C MET A 92 -2.27 -9.05 7.64
N ILE A 93 -3.22 -8.26 8.15
CA ILE A 93 -4.50 -8.76 8.67
C ILE A 93 -5.30 -9.45 7.55
N PHE A 94 -5.24 -8.88 6.34
CA PHE A 94 -5.89 -9.39 5.14
C PHE A 94 -4.82 -9.68 4.09
N SER A 95 -4.80 -10.89 3.57
CA SER A 95 -3.82 -11.29 2.55
C SER A 95 -4.02 -10.55 1.22
N VAL A 96 -3.00 -10.56 0.36
CA VAL A 96 -3.09 -10.00 -1.00
C VAL A 96 -4.26 -10.62 -1.78
N ALA A 97 -4.35 -11.96 -1.76
CA ALA A 97 -5.44 -12.71 -2.38
C ALA A 97 -6.82 -12.31 -1.81
N PHE A 98 -6.91 -12.09 -0.49
CA PHE A 98 -8.14 -11.62 0.13
C PHE A 98 -8.53 -10.24 -0.35
N LEU A 99 -7.59 -9.28 -0.40
CA LEU A 99 -7.87 -7.91 -0.84
C LEU A 99 -8.41 -7.87 -2.27
N VAL A 100 -7.78 -8.60 -3.19
CA VAL A 100 -8.24 -8.72 -4.60
C VAL A 100 -9.66 -9.29 -4.66
N SER A 101 -9.89 -10.42 -3.97
CA SER A 101 -11.21 -11.05 -3.93
C SER A 101 -12.26 -10.11 -3.33
N TYR A 102 -11.96 -9.48 -2.20
CA TYR A 102 -12.88 -8.62 -1.46
C TYR A 102 -13.29 -7.39 -2.25
N ILE A 103 -12.33 -6.65 -2.82
CA ILE A 103 -12.61 -5.44 -3.60
C ILE A 103 -13.49 -5.76 -4.83
N SER A 104 -13.24 -6.90 -5.46
CA SER A 104 -14.00 -7.33 -6.65
C SER A 104 -15.49 -7.60 -6.39
N GLN A 105 -15.92 -7.71 -5.13
CA GLN A 105 -17.34 -7.84 -4.79
C GLN A 105 -18.10 -6.51 -4.98
N PHE A 106 -17.40 -5.38 -4.77
CA PHE A 106 -17.97 -4.04 -4.83
C PHE A 106 -17.87 -3.40 -6.21
N MET A 107 -16.80 -3.71 -6.94
CA MET A 107 -16.50 -3.13 -8.25
C MET A 107 -15.84 -4.14 -9.17
N THR A 108 -15.92 -3.89 -10.47
CA THR A 108 -15.10 -4.60 -11.44
C THR A 108 -13.67 -4.08 -11.33
N LEU A 109 -12.68 -4.98 -11.20
CA LEU A 109 -11.25 -4.62 -11.25
C LEU A 109 -10.76 -4.65 -12.70
N GLU A 110 -10.32 -3.54 -13.27
CA GLU A 110 -9.85 -3.46 -14.65
C GLU A 110 -8.33 -3.74 -14.74
N PRO A 111 -7.82 -4.25 -15.88
CA PRO A 111 -6.38 -4.31 -16.12
C PRO A 111 -5.75 -2.93 -15.96
N GLY A 112 -4.71 -2.84 -15.12
CA GLY A 112 -4.06 -1.58 -14.77
C GLY A 112 -4.53 -0.97 -13.45
N ASP A 113 -5.57 -1.52 -12.81
CA ASP A 113 -5.94 -1.13 -11.44
C ASP A 113 -4.81 -1.44 -10.45
N VAL A 114 -4.58 -0.51 -9.53
CA VAL A 114 -3.54 -0.63 -8.50
C VAL A 114 -4.19 -0.68 -7.12
N ILE A 115 -3.84 -1.70 -6.33
CA ILE A 115 -4.30 -1.86 -4.95
C ILE A 115 -3.14 -1.60 -4.01
N ALA A 116 -3.15 -0.46 -3.31
CA ALA A 116 -2.23 -0.22 -2.19
C ALA A 116 -2.69 -1.03 -0.97
N THR A 117 -1.92 -2.06 -0.59
CA THR A 117 -2.38 -3.11 0.34
C THR A 117 -2.26 -2.76 1.83
N GLY A 118 -1.94 -1.51 2.15
CA GLY A 118 -1.75 -1.02 3.52
C GLY A 118 -0.28 -0.83 3.88
N THR A 119 -0.03 -0.51 5.15
CA THR A 119 1.30 -0.12 5.65
C THR A 119 1.57 -0.78 7.01
N PRO A 120 2.83 -1.19 7.29
CA PRO A 120 3.22 -1.70 8.61
C PRO A 120 3.24 -0.57 9.66
N PRO A 121 3.39 -0.91 10.96
CA PRO A 121 3.58 0.06 12.02
C PRO A 121 4.78 1.00 11.78
N GLY A 122 4.81 2.12 12.52
CA GLY A 122 5.88 3.12 12.44
C GLY A 122 5.56 4.36 11.62
N VAL A 123 4.30 4.50 11.18
CA VAL A 123 3.81 5.74 10.58
C VAL A 123 3.96 6.91 11.55
N GLY A 124 4.31 8.08 11.03
CA GLY A 124 4.62 9.27 11.82
C GLY A 124 3.55 9.68 12.84
N MET A 125 2.27 9.56 12.47
CA MET A 125 1.11 9.83 13.33
C MET A 125 1.03 8.91 14.57
N GLY A 126 1.58 7.70 14.48
CA GLY A 126 1.57 6.71 15.56
C GLY A 126 2.74 6.84 16.53
N ILE A 127 3.73 7.69 16.24
CA ILE A 127 4.89 7.89 17.10
C ILE A 127 4.47 8.65 18.36
N LYS A 128 5.06 8.26 19.50
CA LYS A 128 4.81 8.82 20.82
C LYS A 128 6.13 9.32 21.45
N PRO A 129 6.09 10.33 22.35
CA PRO A 129 4.90 11.03 22.86
C PRO A 129 4.23 11.92 21.80
N GLU A 130 5.03 12.55 20.95
CA GLU A 130 4.54 13.44 19.89
C GLU A 130 4.61 12.76 18.52
N PRO A 131 3.59 12.93 17.68
CA PRO A 131 3.64 12.56 16.26
C PRO A 131 4.81 13.21 15.54
N VAL A 132 5.40 12.50 14.59
CA VAL A 132 6.48 13.02 13.74
C VAL A 132 5.98 13.08 12.30
N PHE A 133 5.92 14.28 11.74
CA PHE A 133 5.53 14.49 10.34
C PHE A 133 6.74 14.85 9.48
N LEU A 134 6.58 14.64 8.17
CA LEU A 134 7.56 15.04 7.17
C LEU A 134 7.73 16.56 7.17
N ARG A 135 8.96 17.01 6.95
CA ARG A 135 9.34 18.42 6.77
C ARG A 135 9.97 18.62 5.40
N VAL A 136 10.01 19.86 4.93
CA VAL A 136 10.69 20.23 3.68
C VAL A 136 12.18 19.86 3.74
N GLY A 137 12.71 19.36 2.62
CA GLY A 137 14.11 18.99 2.44
C GLY A 137 14.50 17.60 2.95
N GLN A 138 13.57 16.86 3.55
CA GLN A 138 13.83 15.50 4.03
C GLN A 138 13.87 14.50 2.89
N ILE A 139 14.68 13.46 3.06
CA ILE A 139 14.81 12.37 2.11
C ILE A 139 14.08 11.16 2.67
N ILE A 140 13.10 10.68 1.91
CA ILE A 140 12.41 9.42 2.17
C ILE A 140 13.06 8.37 1.29
N THR A 141 13.47 7.25 1.88
CA THR A 141 13.89 6.06 1.14
C THR A 141 13.09 4.87 1.63
N LEU A 142 12.54 4.10 0.71
CA LEU A 142 11.76 2.91 1.05
C LEU A 142 12.01 1.81 0.03
N GLY A 143 11.76 0.57 0.43
CA GLY A 143 11.90 -0.56 -0.45
C GLY A 143 11.13 -1.78 0.04
N ILE A 144 10.96 -2.71 -0.88
CA ILE A 144 10.37 -4.02 -0.64
C ILE A 144 11.31 -5.04 -1.27
N ASP A 145 11.60 -6.13 -0.55
CA ASP A 145 12.52 -7.17 -1.00
C ASP A 145 12.09 -7.69 -2.38
N GLY A 146 13.01 -7.69 -3.35
CA GLY A 146 12.75 -8.09 -4.73
C GLY A 146 12.02 -7.06 -5.61
N LEU A 147 11.39 -6.02 -5.05
CA LEU A 147 10.62 -5.02 -5.82
C LEU A 147 11.38 -3.69 -6.04
N GLY A 148 12.61 -3.60 -5.56
CA GLY A 148 13.44 -2.41 -5.66
C GLY A 148 13.16 -1.38 -4.56
N SER A 149 13.64 -0.15 -4.78
CA SER A 149 13.57 0.93 -3.80
C SER A 149 13.26 2.27 -4.45
N GLN A 150 12.59 3.13 -3.72
CA GLN A 150 12.30 4.51 -4.08
C GLN A 150 13.11 5.47 -3.22
N ARG A 151 13.44 6.64 -3.76
CA ARG A 151 14.04 7.77 -3.05
C ARG A 151 13.31 9.05 -3.45
N GLN A 152 12.70 9.71 -2.48
CA GLN A 152 11.96 10.96 -2.67
C GLN A 152 12.56 12.07 -1.81
N THR A 153 12.54 13.30 -2.32
CA THR A 153 12.85 14.49 -1.53
C THR A 153 11.57 15.27 -1.31
N THR A 154 11.26 15.58 -0.06
CA THR A 154 10.10 16.41 0.28
C THR A 154 10.41 17.87 -0.05
N ILE A 155 9.47 18.53 -0.72
CA ILE A 155 9.57 19.96 -1.07
C ILE A 155 8.38 20.72 -0.48
N ALA A 156 8.46 22.04 -0.46
CA ALA A 156 7.31 22.86 -0.08
C ALA A 156 6.19 22.70 -1.12
N ALA A 157 4.94 22.66 -0.66
CA ALA A 157 3.80 22.64 -1.58
C ALA A 157 3.71 23.99 -2.29
N GLY A 158 3.78 24.00 -3.63
CA GLY A 158 3.67 25.20 -4.46
C GLY A 158 4.98 25.70 -5.09
N GLU A 159 6.08 24.96 -4.94
CA GLU A 159 7.28 25.09 -5.78
C GLU A 159 7.22 24.19 -7.02
#